data_AF-A0A2R6NTP3-F1
#
_entry.id   AF-A0A2R6NTP3-F1
#
_cell.length_a   1.000
_cell.length_b   1.000
_cell.length_c   1.000
_cell.angle_alpha   90.00
_cell.angle_beta   90.00
_cell.angle_gamma   90.00
#
_symmetry.space_group_name_H-M   'P 1'
#
loop_
_entity.id
_entity.type
_entity.pdbx_description
1 polymer ?
#
loop_
_entity_poly.entity_id
_entity_poly.type
_entity_poly.pdbx_seq_one_letter_code
_entity_poly.pdbx_strand_id
1 'polypeptide(L)'
;MGFCRDDQPYIPPTKPYELSALASDLLLLARYMLKPGGRLVFFLPTVTDEYVELDLQTMLCEGMEVIANSLQDFGSWGRRLITVRKTTTAKFPPPTFDSSTSEKEANEAPAHVPAHKDFREKYFQGFKKAGSPDGDVL
;
A
#
# COMPACT_ATOMS: atom_id res chain seq x y z
N MET A 1 30.97 43.89 5.13
CA MET A 1 30.35 43.07 4.07
C MET A 1 30.57 41.62 4.47
N GLY A 2 29.61 40.99 5.14
CA GLY A 2 29.73 39.62 5.64
C GLY A 2 28.81 38.71 4.84
N PHE A 3 29.39 37.79 4.07
CA PHE A 3 28.64 36.70 3.45
C PHE A 3 28.49 35.59 4.50
N CYS A 4 27.30 35.44 5.08
CA CYS A 4 26.93 34.22 5.77
C CYS A 4 26.82 33.12 4.71
N ARG A 5 27.76 32.17 4.71
CA ARG A 5 27.55 30.91 4.02
C ARG A 5 26.59 30.10 4.88
N ASP A 6 25.37 29.93 4.41
CA ASP A 6 24.42 28.99 5.01
C ASP A 6 24.96 27.57 4.81
N ASP A 7 25.83 27.11 5.71
CA ASP A 7 26.34 25.74 5.80
C ASP A 7 25.25 24.78 6.34
N GLN A 8 23.98 25.04 6.03
CA GLN A 8 22.90 24.11 6.37
C GLN A 8 22.98 22.91 5.42
N PRO A 9 23.04 21.66 5.95
CA PRO A 9 23.07 20.47 5.12
C PRO A 9 21.78 20.42 4.29
N TYR A 10 21.94 20.32 2.97
CA TYR A 10 20.81 20.14 2.06
C TYR A 10 20.04 18.88 2.44
N ILE A 11 18.79 19.04 2.86
CA ILE A 11 17.84 17.94 3.08
C ILE A 11 17.01 17.81 1.81
N PRO A 12 17.08 16.69 1.07
CA PRO A 12 16.27 16.49 -0.12
C PRO A 12 14.77 16.58 0.21
N PRO A 13 13.97 17.26 -0.63
CA PRO A 13 12.52 17.29 -0.43
C PRO A 13 11.94 15.88 -0.58
N THR A 14 11.02 15.51 0.31
CA THR A 14 10.27 14.26 0.25
C THR A 14 8.85 14.53 -0.25
N LYS A 15 8.27 13.58 -0.99
CA LYS A 15 6.86 13.62 -1.40
C LYS A 15 6.10 12.57 -0.59
N PRO A 16 4.92 12.90 -0.03
CA PRO A 16 4.06 11.90 0.58
C PRO A 16 3.70 10.84 -0.48
N TYR A 17 3.82 9.58 -0.10
CA TYR A 17 3.56 8.46 -0.99
C TYR A 17 2.81 7.39 -0.21
N GLU A 18 1.55 7.22 -0.58
CA GLU A 18 0.63 6.36 0.13
C GLU A 18 0.93 4.89 -0.10
N LEU A 19 0.69 4.08 0.93
CA LEU A 19 0.96 2.64 0.87
C LEU A 19 0.11 1.94 -0.18
N SER A 20 -1.13 2.37 -0.40
CA SER A 20 -2.01 1.83 -1.45
C SER A 20 -1.51 2.12 -2.85
N ALA A 21 -0.96 3.32 -3.07
CA ALA A 21 -0.31 3.69 -4.33
C ALA A 21 0.97 2.87 -4.54
N LEU A 22 1.82 2.78 -3.52
CA LEU A 22 3.05 1.96 -3.54
C LEU A 22 2.75 0.51 -3.90
N ALA A 23 1.72 -0.06 -3.29
CA ALA A 23 1.36 -1.45 -3.49
C ALA A 23 0.95 -1.68 -4.97
N SER A 24 0.04 -0.86 -5.48
CA SER A 24 -0.42 -0.93 -6.89
C SER A 24 0.73 -0.76 -7.89
N ASP A 25 1.61 0.22 -7.65
CA ASP A 25 2.77 0.51 -8.49
C ASP A 25 3.79 -0.64 -8.48
N LEU A 26 3.98 -1.29 -7.33
CA LEU A 26 4.82 -2.48 -7.21
C LEU A 26 4.29 -3.63 -8.08
N LEU A 27 2.97 -3.81 -8.16
CA LEU A 27 2.36 -4.83 -9.01
C LEU A 27 2.51 -4.54 -10.49
N LEU A 28 2.33 -3.28 -10.89
CA LEU A 28 2.56 -2.84 -12.28
C LEU A 28 4.03 -3.05 -12.69
N LEU A 29 4.97 -2.69 -11.81
CA LEU A 29 6.39 -2.93 -12.02
C LEU A 29 6.72 -4.42 -12.10
N ALA A 30 6.19 -5.22 -11.19
CA ALA A 30 6.38 -6.66 -11.20
C ALA A 30 5.83 -7.30 -12.47
N ARG A 31 4.66 -6.86 -12.97
CA ARG A 31 4.11 -7.32 -14.25
C ARG A 31 5.05 -7.01 -15.42
N TYR A 32 5.68 -5.84 -15.42
CA TYR A 32 6.65 -5.47 -16.45
C TYR A 32 7.94 -6.30 -16.37
N MET A 33 8.50 -6.49 -15.16
CA MET A 33 9.81 -7.12 -14.97
C MET A 33 9.80 -8.65 -14.92
N LEU A 34 8.72 -9.27 -14.42
CA LEU A 34 8.67 -10.71 -14.22
C LEU A 34 8.46 -11.46 -15.54
N LYS A 35 9.11 -12.62 -15.65
CA LYS A 35 8.79 -13.62 -16.67
C LYS A 35 7.42 -14.27 -16.36
N PRO A 36 6.73 -14.83 -17.36
CA PRO A 36 5.52 -15.61 -17.12
C PRO A 36 5.79 -16.72 -16.09
N GLY A 37 4.90 -16.87 -15.10
CA GLY A 37 5.07 -17.77 -13.96
C GLY A 37 5.95 -17.22 -12.82
N GLY A 38 6.61 -16.08 -13.03
CA GLY A 38 7.37 -15.37 -11.99
C GLY A 38 6.47 -14.92 -10.84
N ARG A 39 7.06 -14.81 -9.64
CA ARG A 39 6.33 -14.51 -8.41
C ARG A 39 6.91 -13.27 -7.74
N LEU A 40 6.03 -12.40 -7.27
CA LEU A 40 6.33 -11.31 -6.37
C LEU A 40 5.84 -11.70 -4.97
N VAL A 41 6.70 -11.54 -3.96
CA VAL A 41 6.37 -11.77 -2.56
C VAL A 41 6.71 -10.51 -1.78
N PHE A 42 5.75 -9.96 -1.04
CA PHE A 42 5.95 -8.77 -0.23
C PHE A 42 5.09 -8.79 1.03
N PHE A 43 5.51 -8.02 2.04
CA PHE A 43 4.73 -7.80 3.25
C PHE A 43 3.88 -6.54 3.10
N LEU A 44 2.58 -6.66 3.32
CA LEU A 44 1.65 -5.54 3.38
C LEU A 44 1.13 -5.37 4.81
N PRO A 45 1.43 -4.25 5.48
CA PRO A 45 0.82 -3.96 6.78
C PRO A 45 -0.66 -3.58 6.60
N THR A 46 -1.52 -4.12 7.44
CA THR A 46 -2.99 -3.97 7.37
C THR A 46 -3.55 -3.84 8.77
N VAL A 47 -4.61 -3.04 8.94
CA VAL A 47 -5.40 -3.04 10.18
C VAL A 47 -6.25 -4.32 10.22
N THR A 48 -6.16 -5.08 11.31
CA THR A 48 -6.79 -6.41 11.39
C THR A 48 -8.30 -6.34 11.25
N ASP A 49 -8.92 -5.35 11.90
CA ASP A 49 -10.39 -5.17 11.95
C ASP A 49 -11.00 -4.61 10.65
N GLU A 50 -10.19 -3.98 9.79
CA GLU A 50 -10.65 -3.35 8.56
C GLU A 50 -10.39 -4.21 7.31
N TYR A 51 -9.53 -5.23 7.42
CA TYR A 51 -9.09 -6.00 6.28
C TYR A 51 -10.17 -6.91 5.70
N VAL A 52 -10.35 -6.83 4.38
CA VAL A 52 -11.20 -7.74 3.61
C VAL A 52 -10.41 -8.26 2.40
N GLU A 53 -10.69 -9.47 1.92
CA GLU A 53 -10.01 -10.03 0.73
C GLU A 53 -10.11 -9.14 -0.52
N LEU A 54 -11.15 -8.30 -0.57
CA LEU A 54 -11.37 -7.31 -1.62
C LEU A 54 -10.25 -6.25 -1.69
N ASP A 55 -9.54 -5.99 -0.58
CA ASP A 55 -8.36 -5.11 -0.52
C ASP A 55 -7.25 -5.55 -1.49
N LEU A 56 -7.10 -6.86 -1.69
CA LEU A 56 -6.10 -7.40 -2.61
C LEU A 56 -6.57 -7.28 -4.06
N GLN A 57 -7.87 -7.39 -4.29
CA GLN A 57 -8.46 -7.31 -5.62
C GLN A 57 -8.37 -5.89 -6.18
N THR A 58 -8.55 -4.86 -5.35
CA THR A 58 -8.44 -3.46 -5.78
C THR A 58 -7.03 -3.06 -6.24
N MET A 59 -6.01 -3.79 -5.77
CA MET A 59 -4.61 -3.54 -6.10
C MET A 59 -4.11 -4.42 -7.26
N LEU A 60 -4.83 -5.50 -7.58
CA LEU A 60 -4.48 -6.41 -8.66
C LEU A 60 -4.63 -5.74 -10.02
N CYS A 61 -3.69 -6.01 -10.90
CA CYS A 61 -3.73 -5.58 -12.29
C CYS A 61 -3.88 -6.78 -13.24
N GLU A 62 -4.31 -6.50 -14.48
CA GLU A 62 -4.51 -7.54 -15.48
C GLU A 62 -3.27 -8.41 -15.68
N GLY A 63 -3.46 -9.73 -15.68
CA GLY A 63 -2.40 -10.72 -15.90
C GLY A 63 -1.57 -11.07 -14.66
N MET A 64 -2.04 -10.66 -13.48
CA MET A 64 -1.49 -11.01 -12.17
C MET A 64 -2.57 -11.70 -11.33
N GLU A 65 -2.18 -12.64 -10.47
CA GLU A 65 -3.08 -13.31 -9.54
C GLU A 65 -2.44 -13.48 -8.16
N VAL A 66 -3.23 -13.42 -7.09
CA VAL A 66 -2.76 -13.78 -5.75
C VAL A 66 -2.81 -15.30 -5.62
N ILE A 67 -1.69 -15.92 -5.26
CA ILE A 67 -1.59 -17.37 -5.03
C ILE A 67 -1.46 -17.75 -3.56
N ALA A 68 -1.05 -16.82 -2.71
CA ALA A 68 -0.96 -17.03 -1.27
C ALA A 68 -1.11 -15.72 -0.50
N ASN A 69 -1.76 -15.81 0.66
CA ASN A 69 -1.93 -14.73 1.63
C ASN A 69 -1.78 -15.35 3.02
N SER A 70 -0.78 -14.90 3.79
CA SER A 70 -0.55 -15.36 5.15
C SER A 70 -0.52 -14.18 6.10
N LEU A 71 -1.39 -14.19 7.12
CA LEU A 71 -1.44 -13.17 8.15
C LEU A 71 -0.44 -13.47 9.26
N GLN A 72 0.34 -12.46 9.63
CA GLN A 72 1.03 -12.40 10.91
C GLN A 72 0.38 -11.32 11.76
N ASP A 73 -0.26 -11.75 12.85
CA ASP A 73 -1.04 -10.91 13.74
C ASP A 73 -0.17 -10.30 14.86
N PHE A 74 -0.42 -9.02 15.16
CA PHE A 74 0.17 -8.28 16.29
C PHE A 74 -0.91 -7.63 17.18
N GLY A 75 -2.17 -8.09 17.09
CA GLY A 75 -3.32 -7.57 17.83
C GLY A 75 -4.09 -6.54 17.01
N SER A 76 -3.82 -5.25 17.24
CA SER A 76 -4.56 -4.14 16.57
C SER A 76 -4.27 -4.03 15.08
N TRP A 77 -3.13 -4.58 14.64
CA TRP A 77 -2.69 -4.58 13.25
C TRP A 77 -1.95 -5.89 12.97
N GLY A 78 -1.84 -6.22 11.69
CA GLY A 78 -1.07 -7.35 11.22
C GLY A 78 -0.24 -6.99 10.01
N ARG A 79 0.66 -7.88 9.62
CA ARG A 79 1.31 -7.84 8.31
C ARG A 79 0.98 -9.10 7.54
N ARG A 80 0.64 -8.94 6.27
CA ARG A 80 0.28 -10.04 5.38
C ARG A 80 1.43 -10.30 4.42
N LEU A 81 1.89 -11.55 4.38
CA LEU A 81 2.79 -12.02 3.35
C LEU A 81 1.94 -12.39 2.13
N ILE A 82 1.98 -11.52 1.11
CA ILE A 82 1.22 -11.69 -0.13
C ILE A 82 2.15 -12.25 -1.18
N THR A 83 1.71 -13.30 -1.87
CA THR A 83 2.39 -13.85 -3.05
C THR A 83 1.51 -13.68 -4.27
N VAL A 84 2.04 -12.97 -5.27
CA VAL A 84 1.38 -12.70 -6.55
C VAL A 84 2.17 -13.39 -7.66
N ARG A 85 1.48 -14.06 -8.59
CA ARG A 85 2.08 -14.71 -9.76
C ARG A 85 1.68 -13.96 -11.03
N LYS A 86 2.64 -13.77 -11.95
CA LYS A 86 2.35 -13.31 -13.31
C LYS A 86 1.83 -14.48 -14.15
N THR A 87 0.58 -14.42 -14.59
CA THR A 87 -0.08 -15.47 -15.38
C THR A 87 0.00 -15.21 -16.88
N THR A 88 0.08 -13.95 -17.27
CA THR A 88 0.11 -13.54 -18.67
C THR A 88 1.48 -13.71 -19.32
N THR A 89 1.46 -14.06 -20.61
CA THR A 89 2.63 -14.05 -21.50
C THR A 89 2.78 -12.74 -22.28
N ALA A 90 1.78 -11.85 -22.20
CA ALA A 90 1.81 -10.56 -22.87
C ALA A 90 2.90 -9.64 -22.31
N LYS A 91 3.46 -8.80 -23.20
CA LYS A 91 4.37 -7.73 -22.82
C LYS A 91 3.56 -6.46 -22.59
N PHE A 92 3.78 -5.84 -21.44
CA PHE A 92 3.18 -4.56 -21.08
C PHE A 92 4.21 -3.44 -21.25
N PRO A 93 3.78 -2.20 -21.52
CA PRO A 93 4.67 -1.05 -21.50
C PRO A 93 5.27 -0.84 -20.10
N PRO A 94 6.42 -0.14 -20.00
CA PRO A 94 6.96 0.25 -18.71
C PRO A 94 5.94 1.11 -17.94
N PRO A 95 5.76 0.88 -16.63
CA PRO A 95 4.82 1.66 -15.84
C PRO A 95 5.29 3.10 -15.66
N THR A 96 4.34 4.03 -15.70
CA THR A 96 4.53 5.45 -15.34
C THR A 96 3.88 5.69 -13.98
N PHE A 97 4.67 6.04 -12.98
CA PHE A 97 4.24 6.21 -11.59
C PHE A 97 3.71 7.62 -11.31
N ASP A 98 2.93 8.17 -12.25
CA ASP A 98 2.30 9.48 -12.05
C ASP A 98 1.11 9.33 -11.11
N SER A 99 1.21 10.03 -9.98
CA SER A 99 0.23 10.02 -8.88
C SER A 99 -1.19 10.46 -9.29
N SER A 100 -1.39 10.93 -10.52
CA SER A 100 -2.70 11.32 -11.08
C SER A 100 -3.51 10.16 -11.67
N THR A 101 -2.91 8.97 -11.83
CA THR A 101 -3.53 7.87 -12.58
C THR A 101 -4.45 7.02 -11.71
N SER A 102 -4.10 6.84 -10.43
CA SER A 102 -4.87 6.12 -9.41
C SER A 102 -6.23 6.77 -9.08
N GLU A 103 -6.42 8.05 -9.37
CA GLU A 103 -7.70 8.75 -9.18
C GLU A 103 -8.65 8.59 -10.38
N LYS A 104 -8.13 8.29 -11.58
CA LYS A 104 -8.93 8.24 -12.81
C LYS A 104 -9.64 6.90 -13.02
N GLU A 105 -9.07 5.79 -12.55
CA GLU A 105 -9.66 4.45 -12.66
C GLU A 105 -10.66 4.14 -11.52
N ALA A 106 -10.72 4.96 -10.47
CA ALA A 106 -11.60 4.76 -9.31
C ALA A 106 -13.06 5.22 -9.53
N ASN A 107 -13.42 5.70 -10.72
CA ASN A 107 -14.71 6.34 -10.98
C ASN A 107 -15.85 5.42 -11.45
N GLU A 108 -15.67 4.09 -11.52
CA GLU A 108 -16.69 3.19 -12.09
C GLU A 108 -17.20 2.05 -11.18
N ALA A 109 -16.75 1.94 -9.92
CA ALA A 109 -17.31 0.94 -8.99
C ALA A 109 -17.36 1.48 -7.55
N PRO A 110 -18.28 1.02 -6.67
CA PRO A 110 -18.34 1.46 -5.28
C PRO A 110 -17.01 1.13 -4.59
N ALA A 111 -16.15 2.14 -4.45
CA ALA A 111 -14.75 1.97 -4.11
C ALA A 111 -14.61 1.45 -2.68
N HIS A 112 -14.38 0.15 -2.55
CA HIS A 112 -13.91 -0.45 -1.31
C HIS A 112 -12.61 0.26 -0.91
N VAL A 113 -12.61 0.87 0.29
CA VAL A 113 -11.46 1.60 0.81
C VAL A 113 -10.48 0.58 1.38
N PRO A 114 -9.24 0.48 0.87
CA PRO A 114 -8.38 -0.59 1.32
C PRO A 114 -7.91 -0.45 2.77
N ALA A 115 -7.82 -1.53 3.54
CA ALA A 115 -7.39 -1.51 4.95
C ALA A 115 -5.93 -1.03 5.19
N HIS A 116 -5.18 -0.83 4.11
CA HIS A 116 -3.82 -0.29 4.12
C HIS A 116 -3.76 1.19 3.70
N LYS A 117 -4.90 1.82 3.40
CA LYS A 117 -5.01 3.26 3.16
C LYS A 117 -4.85 4.03 4.48
N ASP A 118 -4.06 5.11 4.46
CA ASP A 118 -3.75 5.95 5.63
C ASP A 118 -3.16 5.13 6.80
N PHE A 119 -2.52 3.99 6.49
CA PHE A 119 -1.96 3.09 7.51
C PHE A 119 -0.91 3.80 8.35
N ARG A 120 -0.12 4.69 7.72
CA ARG A 120 0.93 5.46 8.40
C ARG A 120 0.33 6.28 9.54
N GLU A 121 -0.73 7.03 9.27
CA GLU A 121 -1.43 7.88 10.22
C GLU A 121 -2.03 7.03 11.34
N LYS A 122 -2.75 5.95 10.99
CA LYS A 122 -3.37 5.03 11.96
C LYS A 122 -2.34 4.38 12.89
N TYR A 123 -1.20 3.96 12.34
CA TYR A 123 -0.10 3.35 13.09
C TYR A 123 0.51 4.34 14.09
N PHE A 124 0.83 5.57 13.67
CA PHE A 124 1.38 6.58 14.57
C PHE A 124 0.36 7.11 15.59
N GLN A 125 -0.94 7.01 15.30
CA GLN A 125 -2.02 7.39 16.22
C GLN A 125 -2.43 6.25 17.19
N GLY A 126 -1.86 5.05 17.03
CA GLY A 126 -2.04 3.94 17.96
C GLY A 126 -3.39 3.23 17.87
N PHE A 127 -4.03 3.22 16.70
CA PHE A 127 -5.29 2.50 16.44
C PHE A 127 -6.36 2.72 17.52
N LYS A 128 -6.61 4.00 17.88
CA LYS A 128 -7.63 4.35 18.87
C LYS A 128 -8.99 3.83 18.42
N LYS A 129 -9.49 2.82 19.13
CA LYS A 129 -10.85 2.30 18.93
C LYS A 129 -11.84 3.42 19.30
N ALA A 130 -12.68 3.84 18.36
CA ALA A 130 -13.78 4.74 18.67
C ALA A 130 -14.79 3.98 19.55
N GLY A 131 -14.66 4.13 20.88
CA GLY A 131 -15.56 3.53 21.86
C GLY A 131 -14.87 2.70 22.93
N SER A 132 -13.98 3.31 23.72
CA SER A 132 -13.93 2.99 25.14
C SER A 132 -14.51 4.21 25.88
N PRO A 133 -15.63 4.08 26.61
CA PRO A 133 -15.98 5.11 27.58
C PRO A 133 -14.85 5.16 28.61
N ASP A 134 -14.23 6.34 28.73
CA ASP A 134 -13.35 6.69 29.83
C ASP A 134 -14.08 6.40 31.16
N GLY A 135 -13.31 5.90 32.13
CA GLY A 135 -13.84 5.35 33.36
C GLY A 135 -14.51 6.36 34.29
N ASP A 136 -15.33 5.83 35.18
CA ASP A 136 -15.70 6.45 36.45
C ASP A 136 -15.57 5.43 37.58
N VAL A 137 -14.64 5.74 38.49
CA VAL A 137 -14.66 5.59 39.96
C VAL A 137 -15.33 4.34 40.56
N LEU A 138 -14.52 3.48 41.20
CA LEU A 138 -14.45 3.28 42.66
C LEU A 138 -13.21 2.44 43.04
#